data_AF-A0A831YMG3-F1
#
_entry.id   AF-A0A831YMG3-F1
#
_cell.length_a   1.000
_cell.length_b   1.000
_cell.length_c   1.000
_cell.angle_alpha   90.00
_cell.angle_beta   90.00
_cell.angle_gamma   90.00
#
_symmetry.space_group_name_H-M   'P 1'
#
loop_
_entity.id
_entity.type
_entity.pdbx_description
1 polymer ?
#
loop_
_entity_poly.entity_id
_entity_poly.type
_entity_poly.pdbx_seq_one_letter_code
_entity_poly.pdbx_strand_id
1 'polypeptide(L)'
;MAGIAANKLLMVRKLVETVPDAALRSLELALAGPAGGQGALATVRGLIEDETAARYVRNSVLAPIVPLCTKRDTEQTSFPPRVLGLLWGALKAVSPGQIEEAAARCNPWDLEEGPPEVFNELCKIAAKGLRAQAEPGFQALDAICDIDELASCLELSAIVRAALPRLQEWVSKMSEERASSARLAYKDACDIRSDAGPLLFEMLAAHLPDDWRILRVISAVMDRPGDKFWASSEVSVFGERVLADIEKNIDFITDFDPDKGEVEGRKAALAAQKVSQEIAEVEQSVNLAKDGPWGRRIAKHKQAVAQAVETRMNGAERELAAALPLRPISILGGKKGKGVPLLTTEPDEAAGRRLTAVLVFIAEVRGCALQSGYGSSRAKVLEKLNGRLDQYIEDILHVVRTGDGGDQGLARLYVDLAAGYIAYSRDEKTAEIVRRRATAAMAAAA
;
A
#
# COMPACT_ATOMS: atom_id res chain seq x y z
N MET A 1 36.27 -17.50 -34.66
CA MET A 1 34.83 -17.51 -34.32
C MET A 1 34.56 -17.76 -32.82
N ALA A 2 35.34 -18.58 -32.10
CA ALA A 2 35.15 -18.83 -30.67
C ALA A 2 35.23 -17.56 -29.78
N GLY A 3 36.15 -16.62 -30.05
CA GLY A 3 36.28 -15.38 -29.27
C GLY A 3 35.09 -14.40 -29.40
N ILE A 4 34.36 -14.42 -30.53
CA ILE A 4 33.16 -13.59 -30.73
C ILE A 4 31.98 -14.16 -29.92
N ALA A 5 31.88 -15.50 -29.82
CA ALA A 5 30.87 -16.16 -29.00
C ALA A 5 31.12 -15.93 -27.50
N ALA A 6 32.38 -15.96 -27.04
CA ALA A 6 32.76 -15.67 -25.66
C ALA A 6 32.47 -14.22 -25.26
N ASN A 7 32.77 -13.24 -26.13
CA ASN A 7 32.45 -11.82 -25.88
C ASN A 7 30.94 -11.57 -25.83
N LYS A 8 30.15 -12.22 -26.69
CA LYS A 8 28.68 -12.12 -26.66
C LYS A 8 28.11 -12.72 -25.37
N LEU A 9 28.63 -13.87 -24.91
CA LEU A 9 28.24 -14.47 -23.63
C LEU A 9 28.60 -13.59 -22.42
N LEU A 10 29.76 -12.94 -22.43
CA LEU A 10 30.15 -11.96 -21.41
C LEU A 10 29.21 -10.75 -21.38
N MET A 11 28.81 -10.24 -22.55
CA MET A 11 27.80 -9.16 -22.64
C MET A 11 26.45 -9.60 -22.08
N VAL A 12 26.00 -10.82 -22.41
CA VAL A 12 24.74 -11.36 -21.89
C VAL A 12 24.82 -11.55 -20.37
N ARG A 13 25.93 -12.09 -19.84
CA ARG A 13 26.15 -12.22 -18.39
C ARG A 13 26.07 -10.87 -17.68
N LYS A 14 26.79 -9.85 -18.17
CA LYS A 14 26.72 -8.49 -17.62
C LYS A 14 25.31 -7.91 -17.67
N LEU A 15 24.57 -8.19 -18.74
CA LEU A 15 23.20 -7.72 -18.89
C LEU A 15 22.31 -8.38 -17.83
N VAL A 16 22.37 -9.71 -17.68
CA VAL A 16 21.64 -10.50 -16.67
C VAL A 16 21.94 -10.00 -15.24
N GLU A 17 23.20 -9.74 -14.91
CA GLU A 17 23.62 -9.18 -13.60
C GLU A 17 22.95 -7.83 -13.28
N THR A 18 22.61 -7.03 -14.29
CA THR A 18 22.00 -5.70 -14.14
C THR A 18 20.47 -5.70 -14.16
N VAL A 19 19.82 -6.81 -14.54
CA VAL A 19 18.36 -6.90 -14.63
C VAL A 19 17.73 -6.92 -13.22
N PRO A 20 16.61 -6.22 -12.95
CA PRO A 20 15.87 -6.33 -11.69
C PRO A 20 15.29 -7.73 -11.43
N ASP A 21 15.10 -8.12 -10.17
CA ASP A 21 14.63 -9.47 -9.78
C ASP A 21 13.29 -9.88 -10.45
N ALA A 22 12.34 -8.96 -10.59
CA ALA A 22 11.06 -9.23 -11.25
C ALA A 22 11.20 -9.56 -12.75
N ALA A 23 12.12 -8.87 -13.43
CA ALA A 23 12.42 -9.14 -14.83
C ALA A 23 13.23 -10.44 -14.99
N LEU A 24 14.11 -10.77 -14.04
CA LEU A 24 14.82 -12.05 -13.99
C LEU A 24 13.86 -13.24 -13.90
N ARG A 25 12.87 -13.18 -12.99
CA ARG A 25 11.80 -14.21 -12.88
C ARG A 25 10.97 -14.34 -14.16
N SER A 26 10.68 -13.22 -14.82
CA SER A 26 9.94 -13.22 -16.08
C SER A 26 10.74 -13.90 -17.19
N LEU A 27 12.06 -13.68 -17.23
CA LEU A 27 12.97 -14.34 -18.17
C LEU A 27 13.10 -15.84 -17.89
N GLU A 28 13.19 -16.24 -16.62
CA GLU A 28 13.21 -17.64 -16.20
C GLU A 28 11.94 -18.37 -16.65
N LEU A 29 10.75 -17.80 -16.39
CA LEU A 29 9.47 -18.35 -16.84
C LEU A 29 9.39 -18.44 -18.37
N ALA A 30 9.88 -17.44 -19.10
CA ALA A 30 9.89 -17.43 -20.56
C ALA A 30 10.82 -18.51 -21.15
N LEU A 31 11.91 -18.85 -20.46
CA LEU A 31 12.91 -19.84 -20.91
C LEU A 31 12.66 -21.25 -20.36
N ALA A 32 11.66 -21.44 -19.48
CA ALA A 32 11.27 -22.73 -18.93
C ALA A 32 10.65 -23.68 -19.99
N GLY A 33 10.19 -23.17 -21.13
CA GLY A 33 9.57 -23.95 -22.21
C GLY A 33 10.56 -24.78 -23.05
N PRO A 34 10.06 -25.68 -23.94
CA PRO A 34 10.88 -26.61 -24.73
C PRO A 34 11.93 -25.92 -25.62
N ALA A 35 11.63 -24.71 -26.10
CA ALA A 35 12.53 -23.90 -26.93
C ALA A 35 13.71 -23.31 -26.15
N GLY A 36 13.58 -23.12 -24.82
CA GLY A 36 14.64 -22.60 -23.96
C GLY A 36 15.72 -23.64 -23.60
N GLY A 37 15.46 -24.93 -23.86
CA GLY A 37 16.39 -26.02 -23.59
C GLY A 37 17.36 -26.36 -24.73
N GLN A 38 17.35 -25.63 -25.85
CA GLN A 38 18.14 -25.96 -27.04
C GLN A 38 19.15 -24.88 -27.42
N GLY A 39 20.34 -25.30 -27.84
CA GLY A 39 21.36 -24.44 -28.44
C GLY A 39 21.81 -23.27 -27.55
N ALA A 40 21.95 -22.08 -28.14
CA ALA A 40 22.40 -20.88 -27.42
C ALA A 40 21.44 -20.42 -26.31
N LEU A 41 20.13 -20.72 -26.43
CA LEU A 41 19.15 -20.38 -25.40
C LEU A 41 19.31 -21.22 -24.14
N ALA A 42 19.80 -22.46 -24.26
CA ALA A 42 20.13 -23.30 -23.09
C ALA A 42 21.28 -22.69 -22.26
N THR A 43 22.28 -22.10 -22.93
CA THR A 43 23.38 -21.39 -22.23
C THR A 43 22.88 -20.13 -21.54
N VAL A 44 21.99 -19.37 -22.16
CA VAL A 44 21.37 -18.17 -21.55
C VAL A 44 20.48 -18.56 -20.38
N ARG A 45 19.71 -19.65 -20.51
CA ARG A 45 18.91 -20.22 -19.44
C ARG A 45 19.78 -20.61 -18.24
N GLY A 46 20.87 -21.33 -18.46
CA GLY A 46 21.82 -21.68 -17.38
C GLY A 46 22.40 -20.46 -16.68
N LEU A 47 22.76 -19.40 -17.43
CA LEU A 47 23.21 -18.13 -16.83
C LEU A 47 22.14 -17.46 -15.96
N ILE A 48 20.87 -17.54 -16.36
CA ILE A 48 19.75 -16.98 -15.59
C ILE A 48 19.47 -17.84 -14.36
N GLU A 49 19.47 -19.16 -14.48
CA GLU A 49 19.30 -20.08 -13.35
C GLU A 49 20.42 -19.89 -12.30
N ASP A 50 21.68 -19.78 -12.74
CA ASP A 50 22.82 -19.50 -11.86
C ASP A 50 22.69 -18.14 -11.16
N GLU A 51 22.28 -17.09 -11.88
CA GLU A 51 22.06 -15.76 -11.30
C GLU A 51 20.87 -15.76 -10.32
N THR A 52 19.76 -16.42 -10.67
CA THR A 52 18.59 -16.56 -9.80
C THR A 52 18.98 -17.27 -8.50
N ALA A 53 19.74 -18.37 -8.59
CA ALA A 53 20.24 -19.09 -7.42
C ALA A 53 21.18 -18.22 -6.58
N ALA A 54 22.12 -17.50 -7.20
CA ALA A 54 23.04 -16.61 -6.49
C ALA A 54 22.30 -15.47 -5.77
N ARG A 55 21.25 -14.90 -6.38
CA ARG A 55 20.40 -13.87 -5.76
C ARG A 55 19.51 -14.44 -4.67
N TYR A 56 19.05 -15.67 -4.81
CA TYR A 56 18.32 -16.36 -3.75
C TYR A 56 19.19 -16.50 -2.50
N VAL A 57 20.43 -17.01 -2.63
CA VAL A 57 21.37 -17.11 -1.51
C VAL A 57 21.67 -15.75 -0.90
N ARG A 58 21.96 -14.74 -1.74
CA ARG A 58 22.17 -13.35 -1.28
C ARG A 58 20.99 -12.85 -0.45
N ASN A 59 19.77 -12.96 -0.97
CA ASN A 59 18.57 -12.44 -0.34
C ASN A 59 18.22 -13.24 0.94
N SER A 60 18.59 -14.52 1.03
CA SER A 60 18.45 -15.32 2.25
C SER A 60 19.45 -14.92 3.33
N VAL A 61 20.73 -14.71 2.98
CA VAL A 61 21.76 -14.23 3.90
C VAL A 61 21.43 -12.82 4.39
N LEU A 62 21.14 -11.91 3.47
CA LEU A 62 20.87 -10.50 3.76
C LEU A 62 19.41 -10.21 4.08
N ALA A 63 18.58 -11.25 4.29
CA ALA A 63 17.14 -11.11 4.53
C ALA A 63 16.78 -10.02 5.56
N PRO A 64 17.49 -9.84 6.69
CA PRO A 64 17.20 -8.79 7.66
C PRO A 64 17.17 -7.36 7.09
N ILE A 65 18.00 -7.06 6.08
CA ILE A 65 18.14 -5.72 5.49
C ILE A 65 17.49 -5.56 4.11
N VAL A 66 17.02 -6.65 3.50
CA VAL A 66 16.41 -6.62 2.16
C VAL A 66 15.29 -5.58 2.06
N PRO A 67 14.32 -5.49 3.00
CA PRO A 67 13.25 -4.51 2.90
C PRO A 67 13.70 -3.05 3.06
N LEU A 68 14.84 -2.82 3.72
CA LEU A 68 15.45 -1.49 3.81
C LEU A 68 16.03 -1.04 2.47
N CYS A 69 16.36 -1.96 1.57
CA CYS A 69 16.93 -1.66 0.25
C CYS A 69 15.85 -1.36 -0.82
N THR A 70 14.71 -0.81 -0.40
CA THR A 70 13.58 -0.42 -1.25
C THR A 70 13.22 1.04 -1.02
N LYS A 71 12.40 1.63 -1.90
CA LYS A 71 11.95 3.01 -1.70
C LYS A 71 11.01 3.07 -0.49
N ARG A 72 11.40 3.84 0.52
CA ARG A 72 10.66 4.10 1.76
C ARG A 72 10.44 5.61 1.92
N ASP A 73 9.66 6.00 2.91
CA ASP A 73 9.47 7.43 3.22
C ASP A 73 10.77 8.06 3.73
N THR A 74 10.92 9.37 3.54
CA THR A 74 12.19 10.11 3.73
C THR A 74 12.75 10.08 5.16
N GLU A 75 11.94 9.73 6.15
CA GLU A 75 12.32 9.69 7.57
C GLU A 75 12.61 8.27 8.08
N GLN A 76 12.47 7.26 7.23
CA GLN A 76 12.73 5.87 7.56
C GLN A 76 14.13 5.45 7.08
N THR A 77 14.79 4.58 7.84
CA THR A 77 16.04 3.96 7.40
C THR A 77 15.81 3.26 6.05
N SER A 78 16.58 3.66 5.04
CA SER A 78 16.49 3.09 3.70
C SER A 78 17.81 3.20 2.95
N PHE A 79 18.04 2.23 2.08
CA PHE A 79 19.25 2.12 1.28
C PHE A 79 18.88 1.97 -0.21
N PRO A 80 19.75 2.45 -1.12
CA PRO A 80 19.55 2.18 -2.55
C PRO A 80 19.53 0.67 -2.83
N PRO A 81 18.68 0.17 -3.75
CA PRO A 81 18.62 -1.28 -4.07
C PRO A 81 19.96 -1.90 -4.49
N ARG A 82 20.87 -1.10 -5.03
CA ARG A 82 22.21 -1.53 -5.46
C ARG A 82 23.11 -1.96 -4.30
N VAL A 83 22.82 -1.55 -3.07
CA VAL A 83 23.59 -1.90 -1.87
C VAL A 83 23.71 -3.42 -1.71
N LEU A 84 22.61 -4.17 -1.89
CA LEU A 84 22.63 -5.64 -1.76
C LEU A 84 23.63 -6.30 -2.74
N GLY A 85 23.63 -5.85 -3.99
CA GLY A 85 24.53 -6.39 -5.02
C GLY A 85 26.00 -6.09 -4.74
N LEU A 86 26.30 -4.85 -4.36
CA LEU A 86 27.66 -4.42 -4.03
C LEU A 86 28.19 -5.11 -2.77
N LEU A 87 27.37 -5.19 -1.71
CA LEU A 87 27.73 -5.87 -0.47
C LEU A 87 28.01 -7.36 -0.70
N TRP A 88 27.18 -8.02 -1.50
CA TRP A 88 27.39 -9.42 -1.87
C TRP A 88 28.65 -9.62 -2.70
N GLY A 89 28.94 -8.71 -3.63
CA GLY A 89 30.18 -8.70 -4.40
C GLY A 89 31.42 -8.57 -3.51
N ALA A 90 31.38 -7.65 -2.53
CA ALA A 90 32.45 -7.48 -1.56
C ALA A 90 32.66 -8.74 -0.70
N LEU A 91 31.58 -9.34 -0.20
CA LEU A 91 31.64 -10.60 0.56
C LEU A 91 32.24 -11.76 -0.25
N LYS A 92 31.89 -11.88 -1.53
CA LYS A 92 32.51 -12.88 -2.44
C LYS A 92 34.01 -12.72 -2.57
N ALA A 93 34.51 -11.49 -2.59
CA ALA A 93 35.94 -11.21 -2.72
C ALA A 93 36.69 -11.55 -1.42
N VAL A 94 36.12 -11.21 -0.27
CA VAL A 94 36.80 -11.32 1.03
C VAL A 94 36.63 -12.69 1.68
N SER A 95 35.50 -13.36 1.44
CA SER A 95 35.08 -14.54 2.20
C SER A 95 34.46 -15.61 1.29
N PRO A 96 35.15 -16.06 0.22
CA PRO A 96 34.57 -16.98 -0.78
C PRO A 96 34.14 -18.33 -0.18
N GLY A 97 34.88 -18.88 0.78
CA GLY A 97 34.54 -20.16 1.41
C GLY A 97 33.21 -20.13 2.17
N GLN A 98 32.96 -19.06 2.93
CA GLN A 98 31.69 -18.87 3.63
C GLN A 98 30.52 -18.63 2.66
N ILE A 99 30.78 -18.03 1.49
CA ILE A 99 29.76 -17.88 0.45
C ILE A 99 29.39 -19.24 -0.17
N GLU A 100 30.39 -20.08 -0.45
CA GLU A 100 30.16 -21.44 -0.93
C GLU A 100 29.40 -22.28 0.09
N GLU A 101 29.77 -22.19 1.36
CA GLU A 101 29.04 -22.85 2.46
C GLU A 101 27.61 -22.34 2.58
N ALA A 102 27.41 -21.01 2.53
CA ALA A 102 26.07 -20.43 2.57
C ALA A 102 25.20 -20.91 1.40
N ALA A 103 25.77 -21.01 0.19
CA ALA A 103 25.07 -21.53 -0.98
C ALA A 103 24.69 -23.00 -0.81
N ALA A 104 25.63 -23.84 -0.34
CA ALA A 104 25.40 -25.26 -0.11
C ALA A 104 24.31 -25.51 0.95
N ARG A 105 24.27 -24.67 1.99
CA ARG A 105 23.25 -24.78 3.06
C ARG A 105 21.94 -24.05 2.73
N CYS A 106 21.85 -23.23 1.69
CA CYS A 106 20.64 -22.43 1.44
C CYS A 106 19.46 -23.25 0.89
N ASN A 107 19.69 -24.42 0.30
CA ASN A 107 18.63 -25.24 -0.27
C ASN A 107 18.96 -26.75 -0.30
N PRO A 108 18.21 -27.62 0.40
CA PRO A 108 17.24 -27.30 1.45
C PRO A 108 17.95 -27.09 2.79
N TRP A 109 17.69 -25.96 3.47
CA TRP A 109 17.91 -25.90 4.93
C TRP A 109 16.68 -26.36 5.68
N ASP A 110 16.87 -26.98 6.84
CA ASP A 110 15.76 -27.38 7.70
C ASP A 110 15.16 -26.14 8.38
N LEU A 111 13.85 -25.93 8.21
CA LEU A 111 13.14 -24.83 8.87
C LEU A 111 13.02 -25.06 10.39
N GLU A 112 13.12 -26.30 10.86
CA GLU A 112 13.08 -26.67 12.27
C GLU A 112 14.42 -26.39 12.99
N GLU A 113 15.55 -26.58 12.31
CA GLU A 113 16.88 -26.25 12.86
C GLU A 113 17.21 -24.76 12.80
N GLY A 114 16.42 -23.99 12.06
CA GLY A 114 16.57 -22.55 11.91
C GLY A 114 17.67 -22.16 10.90
N PRO A 115 17.96 -20.85 10.76
CA PRO A 115 18.91 -20.39 9.76
C PRO A 115 20.36 -20.80 10.12
N PRO A 116 21.16 -21.34 9.18
CA PRO A 116 22.57 -21.61 9.31
C PRO A 116 23.35 -20.42 9.84
N GLU A 117 24.25 -20.74 10.77
CA GLU A 117 25.11 -19.78 11.43
C GLU A 117 25.94 -18.96 10.43
N VAL A 118 26.35 -19.57 9.30
CA VAL A 118 27.12 -18.90 8.25
C VAL A 118 26.41 -17.65 7.70
N PHE A 119 25.08 -17.57 7.76
CA PHE A 119 24.35 -16.38 7.33
C PHE A 119 24.55 -15.21 8.31
N ASN A 120 24.69 -15.48 9.61
CA ASN A 120 25.03 -14.47 10.60
C ASN A 120 26.50 -14.07 10.51
N GLU A 121 27.39 -15.04 10.30
CA GLU A 121 28.81 -14.77 10.17
C GLU A 121 29.12 -13.89 8.94
N LEU A 122 28.47 -14.13 7.80
CA LEU A 122 28.59 -13.26 6.63
C LEU A 122 28.13 -11.82 6.91
N CYS A 123 27.04 -11.62 7.68
CA CYS A 123 26.62 -10.28 8.09
C CYS A 123 27.65 -9.60 9.01
N LYS A 124 28.25 -10.34 9.96
CA LYS A 124 29.33 -9.81 10.83
C LYS A 124 30.58 -9.44 10.03
N ILE A 125 30.97 -10.28 9.07
CA ILE A 125 32.10 -10.00 8.17
C ILE A 125 31.81 -8.75 7.35
N ALA A 126 30.60 -8.61 6.81
CA ALA A 126 30.18 -7.42 6.08
C ALA A 126 30.24 -6.15 6.95
N ALA A 127 29.70 -6.18 8.17
CA ALA A 127 29.75 -5.05 9.10
C ALA A 127 31.19 -4.63 9.42
N LYS A 128 32.07 -5.61 9.70
CA LYS A 128 33.49 -5.35 9.94
C LYS A 128 34.20 -4.78 8.71
N GLY A 129 33.91 -5.32 7.52
CA GLY A 129 34.47 -4.85 6.26
C GLY A 129 34.06 -3.41 5.92
N LEU A 130 32.78 -3.09 6.15
CA LEU A 130 32.23 -1.74 6.02
C LEU A 130 32.91 -0.76 6.97
N ARG A 131 33.17 -1.12 8.23
CA ARG A 131 33.88 -0.19 9.14
C ARG A 131 35.36 -0.06 8.85
N ALA A 132 36.01 -1.15 8.43
CA ALA A 132 37.43 -1.15 8.13
C ALA A 132 37.76 -0.35 6.87
N GLN A 133 36.83 -0.26 5.91
CA GLN A 133 37.02 0.42 4.62
C GLN A 133 38.32 0.02 3.91
N ALA A 134 38.79 -1.22 4.09
CA ALA A 134 40.07 -1.69 3.58
C ALA A 134 39.98 -2.26 2.15
N GLU A 135 38.83 -2.83 1.81
CA GLU A 135 38.62 -3.54 0.55
C GLU A 135 37.83 -2.67 -0.45
N PRO A 136 38.24 -2.61 -1.74
CA PRO A 136 37.58 -1.77 -2.74
C PRO A 136 36.08 -2.01 -2.87
N GLY A 137 35.63 -3.26 -2.65
CA GLY A 137 34.21 -3.61 -2.70
C GLY A 137 33.38 -2.95 -1.59
N PHE A 138 33.92 -2.83 -0.38
CA PHE A 138 33.25 -2.13 0.72
C PHE A 138 33.38 -0.61 0.61
N GLN A 139 34.49 -0.10 0.06
CA GLN A 139 34.68 1.33 -0.23
C GLN A 139 33.67 1.88 -1.23
N ALA A 140 33.26 1.08 -2.22
CA ALA A 140 32.28 1.50 -3.21
C ALA A 140 30.89 1.81 -2.63
N LEU A 141 30.58 1.31 -1.42
CA LEU A 141 29.29 1.56 -0.75
C LEU A 141 29.23 2.96 -0.11
N ASP A 142 30.37 3.53 0.28
CA ASP A 142 30.46 4.85 0.95
C ASP A 142 29.93 5.99 0.08
N ALA A 143 30.06 5.83 -1.25
CA ALA A 143 29.55 6.80 -2.20
C ALA A 143 28.01 6.82 -2.35
N ILE A 144 27.28 5.84 -1.78
CA ILE A 144 25.85 5.68 -2.05
C ILE A 144 24.96 5.52 -0.81
N CYS A 145 25.53 5.26 0.38
CA CYS A 145 24.77 5.13 1.62
C CYS A 145 25.63 5.46 2.84
N ASP A 146 24.97 5.73 3.97
CA ASP A 146 25.63 5.80 5.27
C ASP A 146 26.17 4.42 5.67
N ILE A 147 27.49 4.30 5.73
CA ILE A 147 28.21 3.07 6.03
C ILE A 147 28.04 2.65 7.48
N ASP A 148 27.99 3.60 8.40
CA ASP A 148 27.86 3.31 9.82
C ASP A 148 26.44 2.79 10.12
N GLU A 149 25.41 3.40 9.52
CA GLU A 149 24.03 2.91 9.64
C GLU A 149 23.87 1.51 9.03
N LEU A 150 24.42 1.27 7.84
CA LEU A 150 24.38 -0.05 7.19
C LEU A 150 25.13 -1.12 8.00
N ALA A 151 26.32 -0.79 8.53
CA ALA A 151 27.09 -1.69 9.38
C ALA A 151 26.31 -2.05 10.65
N SER A 152 25.64 -1.08 11.28
CA SER A 152 24.79 -1.32 12.44
C SER A 152 23.58 -2.20 12.13
N CYS A 153 22.95 -2.05 10.97
CA CYS A 153 21.90 -2.98 10.53
C CYS A 153 22.42 -4.42 10.39
N LEU A 154 23.64 -4.57 9.89
CA LEU A 154 24.26 -5.89 9.69
C LEU A 154 24.64 -6.55 11.02
N GLU A 155 25.04 -5.79 12.04
CA GLU A 155 25.28 -6.32 13.39
C GLU A 155 24.00 -6.83 14.06
N LEU A 156 22.88 -6.13 13.84
CA LEU A 156 21.58 -6.55 14.37
C LEU A 156 20.94 -7.71 13.58
N SER A 157 21.54 -8.13 12.46
CA SER A 157 20.96 -9.13 11.56
C SER A 157 20.62 -10.45 12.24
N ALA A 158 21.43 -10.90 13.21
CA ALA A 158 21.15 -12.13 13.94
C ALA A 158 19.88 -12.03 14.79
N ILE A 159 19.72 -10.93 15.51
CA ILE A 159 18.56 -10.65 16.36
C ILE A 159 17.31 -10.51 15.50
N VAL A 160 17.41 -9.72 14.42
CA VAL A 160 16.29 -9.53 13.48
C VAL A 160 15.89 -10.85 12.86
N ARG A 161 16.84 -11.65 12.35
CA ARG A 161 16.53 -12.95 11.73
C ARG A 161 15.82 -13.90 12.71
N ALA A 162 16.23 -13.92 13.98
CA ALA A 162 15.56 -14.70 15.01
C ALA A 162 14.16 -14.15 15.39
N ALA A 163 13.92 -12.85 15.19
CA ALA A 163 12.62 -12.22 15.44
C ALA A 163 11.62 -12.43 14.29
N LEU A 164 12.08 -12.49 13.02
CA LEU A 164 11.21 -12.53 11.84
C LEU A 164 10.12 -13.62 11.87
N PRO A 165 10.40 -14.89 12.24
CA PRO A 165 9.37 -15.93 12.27
C PRO A 165 8.23 -15.63 13.26
N ARG A 166 8.51 -14.85 14.30
CA ARG A 166 7.57 -14.51 15.38
C ARG A 166 6.89 -13.15 15.18
N LEU A 167 7.42 -12.32 14.29
CA LEU A 167 6.99 -10.93 14.11
C LEU A 167 5.50 -10.79 13.80
N GLN A 168 4.96 -11.65 12.93
CA GLN A 168 3.53 -11.65 12.60
C GLN A 168 2.65 -11.96 13.82
N GLU A 169 3.10 -12.85 14.71
CA GLU A 169 2.38 -13.14 15.94
C GLU A 169 2.46 -12.01 16.95
N TRP A 170 3.62 -11.36 17.05
CA TRP A 170 3.82 -10.20 17.91
C TRP A 170 2.83 -9.09 17.57
N VAL A 171 2.64 -8.77 16.28
CA VAL A 171 1.72 -7.69 15.86
C VAL A 171 0.24 -8.11 15.86
N SER A 172 -0.10 -9.38 15.71
CA SER A 172 -1.50 -9.83 15.60
C SER A 172 -2.14 -10.24 16.93
N LYS A 173 -1.40 -10.91 17.83
CA LYS A 173 -1.90 -11.50 19.07
C LYS A 173 -0.89 -11.37 20.21
N MET A 174 -0.56 -10.15 20.61
CA MET A 174 0.43 -9.94 21.67
C MET A 174 0.01 -10.61 23.01
N SER A 175 0.84 -11.51 23.52
CA SER A 175 0.72 -12.16 24.83
C SER A 175 1.91 -11.79 25.72
N GLU A 176 1.87 -12.12 27.01
CA GLU A 176 2.98 -11.83 27.94
C GLU A 176 4.27 -12.58 27.57
N GLU A 177 4.15 -13.82 27.12
CA GLU A 177 5.29 -14.61 26.61
C GLU A 177 5.91 -13.97 25.35
N ARG A 178 5.06 -13.54 24.40
CA ARG A 178 5.50 -12.84 23.19
C ARG A 178 6.14 -11.50 23.51
N ALA A 179 5.57 -10.75 24.46
CA ALA A 179 6.14 -9.49 24.94
C ALA A 179 7.51 -9.70 25.60
N SER A 180 7.66 -10.77 26.39
CA SER A 180 8.95 -11.15 27.00
C SER A 180 9.99 -11.51 25.94
N SER A 181 9.59 -12.23 24.90
CA SER A 181 10.46 -12.52 23.76
C SER A 181 10.88 -11.25 22.98
N ALA A 182 9.97 -10.29 22.79
CA ALA A 182 10.31 -9.02 22.14
C ALA A 182 11.24 -8.16 23.01
N ARG A 183 11.00 -8.14 24.34
CA ARG A 183 11.88 -7.47 25.32
C ARG A 183 13.28 -8.05 25.33
N LEU A 184 13.42 -9.37 25.22
CA LEU A 184 14.72 -10.01 25.09
C LEU A 184 15.45 -9.56 23.82
N ALA A 185 14.78 -9.59 22.66
CA ALA A 185 15.37 -9.13 21.40
C ALA A 185 15.81 -7.64 21.46
N TYR A 186 15.00 -6.78 22.09
CA TYR A 186 15.35 -5.38 22.33
C TYR A 186 16.58 -5.24 23.22
N LYS A 187 16.61 -5.98 24.33
CA LYS A 187 17.74 -5.98 25.27
C LYS A 187 19.02 -6.45 24.58
N ASP A 188 18.97 -7.55 23.83
CA ASP A 188 20.11 -8.09 23.10
C ASP A 188 20.65 -7.07 22.09
N ALA A 189 19.78 -6.27 21.47
CA ALA A 189 20.22 -5.19 20.58
C ALA A 189 20.91 -4.06 21.36
N CYS A 190 20.34 -3.64 22.48
CA CYS A 190 20.94 -2.64 23.37
C CYS A 190 22.28 -3.09 23.98
N ASP A 191 22.46 -4.40 24.19
CA ASP A 191 23.72 -4.99 24.66
C ASP A 191 24.83 -4.93 23.57
N ILE A 192 24.46 -4.91 22.28
CA ILE A 192 25.40 -4.63 21.17
C ILE A 192 25.77 -3.14 21.16
N ARG A 193 24.77 -2.25 21.24
CA ARG A 193 24.96 -0.80 21.29
C ARG A 193 23.77 -0.13 21.98
N SER A 194 24.02 0.80 22.91
CA SER A 194 22.98 1.36 23.79
C SER A 194 21.79 2.00 23.06
N ASP A 195 22.02 2.57 21.87
CA ASP A 195 21.03 3.24 21.02
C ASP A 195 20.53 2.36 19.84
N ALA A 196 20.78 1.04 19.87
CA ALA A 196 20.35 0.12 18.82
C ALA A 196 18.85 -0.20 18.84
N GLY A 197 18.15 0.14 19.92
CA GLY A 197 16.71 -0.13 20.10
C GLY A 197 15.86 0.42 18.96
N PRO A 198 15.91 1.73 18.65
CA PRO A 198 15.21 2.31 17.51
C PRO A 198 15.55 1.62 16.18
N LEU A 199 16.83 1.34 15.92
CA LEU A 199 17.26 0.70 14.67
C LEU A 199 16.71 -0.73 14.54
N LEU A 200 16.64 -1.50 15.63
CA LEU A 200 15.99 -2.80 15.64
C LEU A 200 14.52 -2.67 15.21
N PHE A 201 13.80 -1.69 15.74
CA PHE A 201 12.40 -1.47 15.37
C PHE A 201 12.24 -0.99 13.92
N GLU A 202 13.15 -0.16 13.38
CA GLU A 202 13.17 0.18 11.95
C GLU A 202 13.29 -1.07 11.07
N MET A 203 14.26 -1.93 11.40
CA MET A 203 14.48 -3.17 10.67
C MET A 203 13.22 -4.05 10.71
N LEU A 204 12.63 -4.26 11.88
CA LEU A 204 11.42 -5.08 12.02
C LEU A 204 10.19 -4.45 11.32
N ALA A 205 10.00 -3.14 11.44
CA ALA A 205 8.91 -2.42 10.79
C ALA A 205 8.96 -2.57 9.27
N ALA A 206 10.17 -2.60 8.69
CA ALA A 206 10.34 -2.78 7.25
C ALA A 206 9.88 -4.15 6.73
N HIS A 207 9.73 -5.16 7.60
CA HIS A 207 9.17 -6.48 7.26
C HIS A 207 7.65 -6.58 7.42
N LEU A 208 6.99 -5.52 7.93
CA LEU A 208 5.54 -5.50 8.10
C LEU A 208 4.85 -4.98 6.83
N PRO A 209 3.66 -5.51 6.47
CA PRO A 209 2.85 -4.95 5.40
C PRO A 209 2.45 -3.49 5.67
N ASP A 210 2.14 -3.22 6.94
CA ASP A 210 1.85 -1.90 7.48
C ASP A 210 2.88 -1.63 8.59
N ASP A 211 3.82 -0.74 8.34
CA ASP A 211 4.95 -0.47 9.24
C ASP A 211 4.51 0.09 10.61
N TRP A 212 3.44 0.89 10.66
CA TRP A 212 2.87 1.44 11.90
C TRP A 212 2.41 0.38 12.90
N ARG A 213 2.19 -0.88 12.47
CA ARG A 213 1.89 -1.99 13.39
C ARG A 213 3.05 -2.33 14.33
N ILE A 214 4.25 -1.82 14.05
CA ILE A 214 5.40 -1.94 14.96
C ILE A 214 5.11 -1.31 16.33
N LEU A 215 4.19 -0.33 16.41
CA LEU A 215 3.78 0.32 17.66
C LEU A 215 3.33 -0.70 18.72
N ARG A 216 2.69 -1.82 18.34
CA ARG A 216 2.34 -2.91 19.27
C ARG A 216 3.56 -3.55 19.92
N VAL A 217 4.62 -3.77 19.14
CA VAL A 217 5.86 -4.38 19.62
C VAL A 217 6.57 -3.41 20.55
N ILE A 218 6.70 -2.16 20.13
CA ILE A 218 7.33 -1.10 20.94
C ILE A 218 6.57 -0.93 22.26
N SER A 219 5.24 -0.88 22.20
CA SER A 219 4.37 -0.80 23.37
C SER A 219 4.60 -1.95 24.34
N ALA A 220 4.66 -3.19 23.85
CA ALA A 220 4.91 -4.36 24.68
C ALA A 220 6.32 -4.35 25.31
N VAL A 221 7.32 -3.87 24.57
CA VAL A 221 8.69 -3.72 25.09
C VAL A 221 8.76 -2.69 26.21
N MET A 222 8.02 -1.59 26.07
CA MET A 222 7.96 -0.49 27.04
C MET A 222 6.86 -0.66 28.10
N ASP A 223 6.22 -1.82 28.19
CA ASP A 223 5.14 -2.14 29.14
C ASP A 223 3.95 -1.17 29.09
N ARG A 224 3.44 -0.90 27.88
CA ARG A 224 2.32 0.00 27.58
C ARG A 224 2.50 1.40 28.17
N PRO A 225 3.47 2.17 27.65
CA PRO A 225 3.79 3.47 28.21
C PRO A 225 2.66 4.48 27.97
N GLY A 226 2.60 5.47 28.85
CA GLY A 226 1.80 6.68 28.63
C GLY A 226 2.37 7.55 27.52
N ASP A 227 1.51 8.31 26.86
CA ASP A 227 1.89 9.15 25.72
C ASP A 227 2.94 10.23 26.06
N LYS A 228 2.89 10.81 27.26
CA LYS A 228 3.91 11.76 27.75
C LYS A 228 5.30 11.13 27.83
N PHE A 229 5.40 9.88 28.28
CA PHE A 229 6.67 9.17 28.39
C PHE A 229 7.20 8.80 27.01
N TRP A 230 6.35 8.19 26.17
CA TRP A 230 6.76 7.79 24.83
C TRP A 230 7.18 8.99 23.98
N ALA A 231 6.44 10.10 24.02
CA ALA A 231 6.80 11.30 23.26
C ALA A 231 8.19 11.89 23.64
N SER A 232 8.70 11.58 24.84
CA SER A 232 10.04 11.99 25.29
C SER A 232 11.14 10.95 25.07
N SER A 233 10.80 9.75 24.55
CA SER A 233 11.77 8.67 24.35
C SER A 233 12.41 8.71 22.96
N GLU A 234 13.50 7.96 22.79
CA GLU A 234 14.20 7.78 21.50
C GLU A 234 13.32 7.12 20.43
N VAL A 235 12.30 6.35 20.84
CA VAL A 235 11.33 5.71 19.94
C VAL A 235 10.07 6.56 19.69
N SER A 236 10.07 7.82 20.11
CA SER A 236 8.99 8.78 19.81
C SER A 236 8.77 8.95 18.30
N VAL A 237 9.85 8.86 17.52
CA VAL A 237 9.83 9.01 16.06
C VAL A 237 8.81 8.10 15.36
N PHE A 238 8.60 6.88 15.86
CA PHE A 238 7.61 5.96 15.30
C PHE A 238 6.18 6.47 15.46
N GLY A 239 5.84 7.01 16.64
CA GLY A 239 4.53 7.61 16.86
C GLY A 239 4.36 8.91 16.08
N GLU A 240 5.39 9.75 16.03
CA GLU A 240 5.37 11.00 15.28
C GLU A 240 5.15 10.80 13.78
N ARG A 241 5.80 9.80 13.17
CA ARG A 241 5.59 9.45 11.76
C ARG A 241 4.16 9.02 11.47
N VAL A 242 3.56 8.20 12.34
CA VAL A 242 2.15 7.77 12.18
C VAL A 242 1.21 8.97 12.29
N LEU A 243 1.45 9.88 13.23
CA LEU A 243 0.65 11.10 13.37
C LEU A 243 0.80 12.03 12.15
N ALA A 244 2.00 12.14 11.60
CA ALA A 244 2.27 12.92 10.39
C ALA A 244 1.61 12.30 9.15
N ASP A 245 1.62 10.98 9.01
CA ASP A 245 0.96 10.31 7.89
C ASP A 245 -0.57 10.41 7.99
N ILE A 246 -1.14 10.34 9.20
CA ILE A 246 -2.56 10.64 9.43
C ILE A 246 -2.91 12.04 8.91
N GLU A 247 -2.10 13.06 9.25
CA GLU A 247 -2.33 14.44 8.80
C GLU A 247 -2.25 14.56 7.28
N LYS A 248 -1.22 13.99 6.65
CA LYS A 248 -1.05 13.96 5.19
C LYS A 248 -2.24 13.30 4.47
N ASN A 249 -2.78 12.21 5.01
CA ASN A 249 -3.94 11.54 4.41
C ASN A 249 -5.23 12.34 4.62
N ILE A 250 -5.40 13.01 5.76
CA ILE A 250 -6.54 13.92 5.99
C ILE A 250 -6.50 15.08 5.00
N ASP A 251 -5.33 15.68 4.77
CA ASP A 251 -5.14 16.74 3.78
C ASP A 251 -5.46 16.22 2.38
N PHE A 252 -5.00 15.02 2.02
CA PHE A 252 -5.33 14.41 0.74
C PHE A 252 -6.83 14.19 0.52
N ILE A 253 -7.57 13.75 1.56
CA ILE A 253 -9.04 13.62 1.49
C ILE A 253 -9.70 15.01 1.37
N THR A 254 -9.16 15.98 2.09
CA THR A 254 -9.65 17.37 2.11
C THR A 254 -9.45 18.05 0.78
N ASP A 255 -8.37 17.76 0.05
CA ASP A 255 -8.00 18.37 -1.23
C ASP A 255 -8.33 17.51 -2.45
N PHE A 256 -8.90 16.32 -2.24
CA PHE A 256 -9.35 15.39 -3.29
C PHE A 256 -10.08 16.12 -4.43
N ASP A 257 -9.58 15.90 -5.65
CA ASP A 257 -10.10 16.50 -6.87
C ASP A 257 -10.96 15.50 -7.67
N PRO A 258 -12.30 15.69 -7.72
CA PRO A 258 -13.19 14.82 -8.49
C PRO A 258 -12.90 14.82 -10.00
N ASP A 259 -12.22 15.83 -10.55
CA ASP A 259 -11.95 15.95 -11.99
C ASP A 259 -10.97 14.86 -12.46
N LYS A 260 -10.18 14.31 -11.55
CA LYS A 260 -9.28 13.18 -11.80
C LYS A 260 -9.99 11.82 -11.86
N GLY A 261 -11.30 11.78 -11.62
CA GLY A 261 -12.14 10.62 -11.85
C GLY A 261 -11.99 9.50 -10.82
N GLU A 262 -12.43 8.30 -11.21
CA GLU A 262 -12.58 7.12 -10.34
C GLU A 262 -11.31 6.76 -9.56
N VAL A 263 -10.14 6.79 -10.20
CA VAL A 263 -8.87 6.40 -9.59
C VAL A 263 -8.56 7.28 -8.37
N GLU A 264 -8.81 8.58 -8.47
CA GLU A 264 -8.58 9.50 -7.36
C GLU A 264 -9.61 9.29 -6.24
N GLY A 265 -10.87 9.02 -6.59
CA GLY A 265 -11.91 8.65 -5.62
C GLY A 265 -11.55 7.40 -4.80
N ARG A 266 -11.02 6.35 -5.45
CA ARG A 266 -10.53 5.14 -4.76
C ARG A 266 -9.35 5.45 -3.85
N LYS A 267 -8.38 6.25 -4.31
CA LYS A 267 -7.24 6.65 -3.47
C LYS A 267 -7.68 7.42 -2.23
N ALA A 268 -8.63 8.36 -2.37
CA ALA A 268 -9.14 9.12 -1.23
C ALA A 268 -9.86 8.23 -0.22
N ALA A 269 -10.60 7.21 -0.68
CA ALA A 269 -11.23 6.25 0.21
C ALA A 269 -10.21 5.35 0.93
N LEU A 270 -9.17 4.88 0.22
CA LEU A 270 -8.06 4.15 0.82
C LEU A 270 -7.33 4.99 1.88
N ALA A 271 -7.10 6.28 1.61
CA ALA A 271 -6.54 7.21 2.59
C ALA A 271 -7.43 7.31 3.86
N ALA A 272 -8.75 7.39 3.71
CA ALA A 272 -9.68 7.41 4.85
C ALA A 272 -9.67 6.10 5.65
N GLN A 273 -9.56 4.95 4.97
CA GLN A 273 -9.39 3.65 5.62
C GLN A 273 -8.07 3.57 6.39
N LYS A 274 -6.97 4.03 5.77
CA LYS A 274 -5.63 4.07 6.38
C LYS A 274 -5.63 4.90 7.66
N VAL A 275 -6.14 6.12 7.62
CA VAL A 275 -6.28 7.00 8.79
C VAL A 275 -7.05 6.32 9.92
N SER A 276 -8.15 5.62 9.59
CA SER A 276 -8.93 4.89 10.59
C SER A 276 -8.13 3.76 11.24
N GLN A 277 -7.30 3.05 10.48
CA GLN A 277 -6.46 1.96 10.98
C GLN A 277 -5.31 2.47 11.83
N GLU A 278 -4.63 3.53 11.40
CA GLU A 278 -3.53 4.16 12.13
C GLU A 278 -4.00 4.76 13.46
N ILE A 279 -5.14 5.47 13.46
CA ILE A 279 -5.73 5.98 14.70
C ILE A 279 -6.04 4.84 15.67
N ALA A 280 -6.67 3.77 15.19
CA ALA A 280 -6.97 2.60 16.02
C ALA A 280 -5.70 1.94 16.56
N GLU A 281 -4.63 1.90 15.75
CA GLU A 281 -3.34 1.35 16.15
C GLU A 281 -2.70 2.15 17.28
N VAL A 282 -2.66 3.48 17.15
CA VAL A 282 -2.11 4.36 18.19
C VAL A 282 -2.91 4.23 19.50
N GLU A 283 -4.24 4.19 19.42
CA GLU A 283 -5.11 4.02 20.59
C GLU A 283 -4.96 2.66 21.28
N GLN A 284 -4.66 1.60 20.53
CA GLN A 284 -4.42 0.27 21.09
C GLN A 284 -3.01 0.13 21.67
N SER A 285 -2.04 0.88 21.13
CA SER A 285 -0.62 0.75 21.49
C SER A 285 -0.20 1.70 22.60
N VAL A 286 -0.85 2.86 22.77
CA VAL A 286 -0.43 3.90 23.70
C VAL A 286 -1.51 4.20 24.72
N ASN A 287 -1.13 4.34 26.00
CA ASN A 287 -2.03 4.89 27.02
C ASN A 287 -2.15 6.41 26.83
N LEU A 288 -3.09 6.83 25.96
CA LEU A 288 -3.29 8.23 25.59
C LEU A 288 -3.98 9.02 26.71
N ALA A 289 -3.35 10.10 27.16
CA ALA A 289 -3.97 11.07 28.05
C ALA A 289 -4.71 12.16 27.26
N LYS A 290 -5.89 12.59 27.72
CA LYS A 290 -6.69 13.62 27.03
C LYS A 290 -5.94 14.95 26.84
N ASP A 291 -5.08 15.31 27.78
CA ASP A 291 -4.21 16.50 27.77
C ASP A 291 -2.79 16.21 27.25
N GLY A 292 -2.49 14.96 26.91
CA GLY A 292 -1.18 14.53 26.46
C GLY A 292 -0.81 15.03 25.06
N PRO A 293 0.47 14.90 24.67
CA PRO A 293 0.97 15.39 23.39
C PRO A 293 0.31 14.67 22.20
N TRP A 294 0.04 13.37 22.31
CA TRP A 294 -0.57 12.58 21.24
C TRP A 294 -2.08 12.45 21.41
N GLY A 295 -2.60 12.34 22.63
CA GLY A 295 -4.05 12.23 22.85
C GLY A 295 -4.85 13.42 22.29
N ARG A 296 -4.33 14.66 22.44
CA ARG A 296 -4.95 15.86 21.82
C ARG A 296 -4.92 15.81 20.29
N ARG A 297 -3.82 15.35 19.69
CA ARG A 297 -3.66 15.24 18.24
C ARG A 297 -4.61 14.18 17.67
N ILE A 298 -4.66 12.99 18.27
CA ILE A 298 -5.59 11.91 17.86
C ILE A 298 -7.04 12.38 17.92
N ALA A 299 -7.45 13.07 19.00
CA ALA A 299 -8.81 13.62 19.08
C ALA A 299 -9.10 14.63 17.94
N LYS A 300 -8.14 15.51 17.62
CA LYS A 300 -8.25 16.44 16.49
C LYS A 300 -8.32 15.71 15.15
N HIS A 301 -7.48 14.70 14.93
CA HIS A 301 -7.46 13.91 13.70
C HIS A 301 -8.77 13.15 13.47
N LYS A 302 -9.36 12.56 14.53
CA LYS A 302 -10.68 11.91 14.46
C LYS A 302 -11.77 12.86 13.99
N GLN A 303 -11.79 14.08 14.53
CA GLN A 303 -12.75 15.10 14.09
C GLN A 303 -12.48 15.55 12.64
N ALA A 304 -11.22 15.78 12.30
CA ALA A 304 -10.82 16.27 10.99
C ALA A 304 -11.12 15.26 9.86
N VAL A 305 -10.80 13.98 10.05
CA VAL A 305 -11.11 12.95 9.04
C VAL A 305 -12.62 12.80 8.86
N ALA A 306 -13.41 12.83 9.94
CA ALA A 306 -14.86 12.77 9.84
C ALA A 306 -15.42 13.97 9.06
N GLN A 307 -14.97 15.18 9.38
CA GLN A 307 -15.37 16.40 8.68
C GLN A 307 -14.97 16.40 7.20
N ALA A 308 -13.75 15.96 6.87
CA ALA A 308 -13.26 15.87 5.51
C ALA A 308 -14.12 14.90 4.68
N VAL A 309 -14.36 13.69 5.20
CA VAL A 309 -15.20 12.68 4.55
C VAL A 309 -16.64 13.21 4.37
N GLU A 310 -17.26 13.75 5.42
CA GLU A 310 -18.63 14.30 5.34
C GLU A 310 -18.76 15.41 4.32
N THR A 311 -17.78 16.32 4.25
CA THR A 311 -17.77 17.40 3.26
C THR A 311 -17.78 16.85 1.83
N ARG A 312 -16.99 15.82 1.56
CA ARG A 312 -16.95 15.14 0.25
C ARG A 312 -18.26 14.43 -0.07
N MET A 313 -18.85 13.71 0.90
CA MET A 313 -20.13 13.04 0.71
C MET A 313 -21.28 14.02 0.44
N ASN A 314 -21.33 15.14 1.18
CA ASN A 314 -22.36 16.16 1.00
C ASN A 314 -22.29 16.86 -0.37
N GLY A 315 -21.12 16.87 -1.02
CA GLY A 315 -20.96 17.34 -2.39
C GLY A 315 -21.64 16.47 -3.45
N ALA A 316 -21.97 15.20 -3.15
CA ALA A 316 -22.48 14.24 -4.12
C ALA A 316 -23.80 14.66 -4.78
N GLU A 317 -24.70 15.31 -4.04
CA GLU A 317 -25.98 15.78 -4.59
C GLU A 317 -25.80 16.83 -5.70
N ARG A 318 -24.77 17.67 -5.57
CA ARG A 318 -24.41 18.68 -6.58
C ARG A 318 -23.84 18.02 -7.82
N GLU A 319 -22.93 17.06 -7.64
CA GLU A 319 -22.35 16.32 -8.77
C GLU A 319 -23.41 15.48 -9.50
N LEU A 320 -24.35 14.89 -8.76
CA LEU A 320 -25.49 14.19 -9.33
C LEU A 320 -26.39 15.12 -10.15
N ALA A 321 -26.56 16.36 -9.70
CA ALA A 321 -27.33 17.35 -10.46
C ALA A 321 -26.67 17.78 -11.77
N ALA A 322 -25.34 17.84 -11.80
CA ALA A 322 -24.59 18.17 -12.99
C ALA A 322 -24.59 17.01 -14.00
N ALA A 323 -24.41 15.77 -13.52
CA ALA A 323 -24.36 14.59 -14.38
C ALA A 323 -25.75 14.18 -14.92
N LEU A 324 -26.82 14.42 -14.16
CA LEU A 324 -28.21 14.10 -14.52
C LEU A 324 -29.08 15.37 -14.51
N PRO A 325 -28.95 16.22 -15.55
CA PRO A 325 -29.61 17.52 -15.61
C PRO A 325 -31.13 17.39 -15.78
N LEU A 326 -31.85 18.33 -15.15
CA LEU A 326 -33.30 18.48 -15.27
C LEU A 326 -33.63 19.80 -15.98
N ARG A 327 -34.63 19.79 -16.86
CA ARG A 327 -35.23 21.01 -17.41
C ARG A 327 -36.46 21.42 -16.59
N PRO A 328 -36.68 22.73 -16.38
CA PRO A 328 -37.86 23.22 -15.68
C PRO A 328 -39.11 23.06 -16.57
N ILE A 329 -40.22 22.67 -15.96
CA ILE A 329 -41.55 22.78 -16.59
C ILE A 329 -42.09 24.18 -16.26
N SER A 330 -42.26 25.07 -17.24
CA SER A 330 -42.77 26.45 -17.02
C SER A 330 -44.28 26.54 -17.32
N ILE A 331 -45.15 27.44 -16.84
CA ILE A 331 -45.03 28.75 -16.14
C ILE A 331 -46.06 28.93 -14.99
N LEU A 332 -47.06 28.04 -14.83
CA LEU A 332 -48.16 28.24 -13.84
C LEU A 332 -47.96 27.61 -12.45
N GLY A 333 -46.98 26.72 -12.29
CA GLY A 333 -46.63 26.15 -11.00
C GLY A 333 -45.50 26.97 -10.39
N GLY A 334 -45.69 27.51 -9.17
CA GLY A 334 -44.69 28.31 -8.47
C GLY A 334 -43.33 27.61 -8.30
N LYS A 335 -42.37 28.26 -7.62
CA LYS A 335 -40.94 27.91 -7.40
C LYS A 335 -40.58 26.45 -6.96
N LYS A 336 -41.52 25.51 -6.96
CA LYS A 336 -41.40 24.08 -6.62
C LYS A 336 -41.84 23.12 -7.74
N GLY A 337 -41.92 23.55 -9.00
CA GLY A 337 -42.23 22.64 -10.11
C GLY A 337 -41.22 21.49 -10.20
N LYS A 338 -41.70 20.23 -10.30
CA LYS A 338 -40.84 19.07 -10.58
C LYS A 338 -40.21 19.26 -11.97
N GLY A 339 -38.89 19.26 -12.06
CA GLY A 339 -38.19 19.26 -13.35
C GLY A 339 -38.33 17.90 -14.03
N VAL A 340 -38.22 17.85 -15.35
CA VAL A 340 -38.14 16.59 -16.13
C VAL A 340 -36.72 16.41 -16.66
N PRO A 341 -36.26 15.16 -16.90
CA PRO A 341 -34.95 14.89 -17.49
C PRO A 341 -34.70 15.72 -18.75
N LEU A 342 -33.50 16.31 -18.85
CA LEU A 342 -33.07 17.04 -20.04
C LEU A 342 -32.53 16.04 -21.06
N LEU A 343 -33.38 15.62 -21.99
CA LEU A 343 -33.07 14.61 -23.01
C LEU A 343 -32.91 15.23 -24.40
N THR A 344 -32.25 16.38 -24.46
CA THR A 344 -31.97 17.13 -25.71
C THR A 344 -30.49 17.32 -25.99
N THR A 345 -29.64 16.98 -25.02
CA THR A 345 -28.18 17.11 -25.07
C THR A 345 -27.57 15.80 -24.64
N GLU A 346 -26.42 15.45 -25.21
CA GLU A 346 -25.65 14.29 -24.75
C GLU A 346 -25.14 14.48 -23.32
N PRO A 347 -24.93 13.39 -22.56
CA PRO A 347 -24.35 13.45 -21.23
C PRO A 347 -22.96 14.10 -21.23
N ASP A 348 -22.72 14.99 -20.27
CA ASP A 348 -21.40 15.59 -20.05
C ASP A 348 -20.46 14.56 -19.40
N GLU A 349 -19.44 14.14 -20.15
CA GLU A 349 -18.41 13.21 -19.69
C GLU A 349 -17.61 13.73 -18.50
N ALA A 350 -17.39 15.05 -18.39
CA ALA A 350 -16.69 15.65 -17.26
C ALA A 350 -17.55 15.56 -15.99
N ALA A 351 -18.84 15.93 -16.09
CA ALA A 351 -19.78 15.78 -14.98
C ALA A 351 -19.94 14.32 -14.54
N GLY A 352 -20.01 13.39 -15.49
CA GLY A 352 -20.05 11.95 -15.22
C GLY A 352 -18.81 11.45 -14.49
N ARG A 353 -17.60 11.83 -14.95
CA ARG A 353 -16.33 11.48 -14.28
C ARG A 353 -16.27 11.97 -12.83
N ARG A 354 -16.69 13.21 -12.59
CA ARG A 354 -16.71 13.82 -11.25
C ARG A 354 -17.68 13.09 -10.31
N LEU A 355 -18.88 12.77 -10.78
CA LEU A 355 -19.85 12.00 -10.00
C LEU A 355 -19.32 10.60 -9.68
N THR A 356 -18.77 9.89 -10.67
CA THR A 356 -18.19 8.55 -10.46
C THR A 356 -17.10 8.58 -9.39
N ALA A 357 -16.20 9.58 -9.42
CA ALA A 357 -15.17 9.75 -8.40
C ALA A 357 -15.75 9.84 -6.98
N VAL A 358 -16.81 10.64 -6.79
CA VAL A 358 -17.48 10.82 -5.50
C VAL A 358 -18.27 9.57 -5.07
N LEU A 359 -18.97 8.91 -5.99
CA LEU A 359 -19.75 7.70 -5.68
C LEU A 359 -18.86 6.53 -5.28
N VAL A 360 -17.74 6.33 -6.00
CA VAL A 360 -16.73 5.33 -5.66
C VAL A 360 -16.14 5.61 -4.28
N PHE A 361 -15.82 6.87 -3.99
CA PHE A 361 -15.37 7.28 -2.66
C PHE A 361 -16.39 6.88 -1.58
N ILE A 362 -17.68 7.23 -1.74
CA ILE A 362 -18.75 6.89 -0.80
C ILE A 362 -18.91 5.36 -0.62
N ALA A 363 -18.79 4.61 -1.72
CA ALA A 363 -18.88 3.15 -1.72
C ALA A 363 -17.75 2.53 -0.87
N GLU A 364 -16.51 2.94 -1.14
CA GLU A 364 -15.30 2.35 -0.57
C GLU A 364 -15.06 2.75 0.90
N VAL A 365 -15.50 3.94 1.34
CA VAL A 365 -15.39 4.31 2.78
C VAL A 365 -16.33 3.52 3.70
N ARG A 366 -17.17 2.62 3.15
CA ARG A 366 -18.08 1.75 3.93
C ARG A 366 -17.34 0.98 5.03
N GLY A 367 -16.13 0.50 4.76
CA GLY A 367 -15.37 -0.37 5.67
C GLY A 367 -15.00 0.29 7.01
N CYS A 368 -14.79 1.60 7.02
CA CYS A 368 -14.39 2.36 8.22
C CYS A 368 -15.49 3.29 8.75
N ALA A 369 -16.57 3.53 8.00
CA ALA A 369 -17.54 4.58 8.33
C ALA A 369 -18.17 4.51 9.71
N LEU A 370 -18.48 3.30 10.21
CA LEU A 370 -19.10 3.15 11.53
C LEU A 370 -18.13 3.53 12.66
N GLN A 371 -16.89 3.04 12.59
CA GLN A 371 -15.87 3.24 13.63
C GLN A 371 -15.33 4.68 13.62
N SER A 372 -15.32 5.32 12.45
CA SER A 372 -14.80 6.68 12.27
C SER A 372 -15.85 7.79 12.45
N GLY A 373 -17.09 7.46 12.83
CA GLY A 373 -18.10 8.44 13.24
C GLY A 373 -18.95 9.09 12.15
N TYR A 374 -18.75 8.78 10.87
CA TYR A 374 -19.52 9.34 9.74
C TYR A 374 -20.51 8.36 9.10
N GLY A 375 -20.74 7.19 9.71
CA GLY A 375 -21.65 6.16 9.20
C GLY A 375 -23.10 6.63 9.01
N SER A 376 -23.62 7.43 9.94
CA SER A 376 -24.98 8.01 9.84
C SER A 376 -25.09 9.01 8.69
N SER A 377 -24.10 9.89 8.54
CA SER A 377 -24.02 10.85 7.44
C SER A 377 -23.98 10.14 6.08
N ARG A 378 -23.15 9.10 5.96
CA ARG A 378 -23.09 8.24 4.77
C ARG A 378 -24.44 7.62 4.41
N ALA A 379 -25.15 7.06 5.39
CA ALA A 379 -26.47 6.45 5.17
C ALA A 379 -27.49 7.48 4.64
N LYS A 380 -27.51 8.66 5.24
CA LYS A 380 -28.39 9.77 4.82
C LYS A 380 -28.09 10.27 3.41
N VAL A 381 -26.80 10.39 3.05
CA VAL A 381 -26.39 10.78 1.69
C VAL A 381 -26.84 9.72 0.68
N LEU A 382 -26.60 8.44 0.95
CA LEU A 382 -27.02 7.35 0.07
C LEU A 382 -28.54 7.29 -0.11
N GLU A 383 -29.32 7.47 0.96
CA GLU A 383 -30.79 7.51 0.88
C GLU A 383 -31.27 8.59 -0.10
N LYS A 384 -30.71 9.80 0.00
CA LYS A 384 -31.05 10.91 -0.90
C LYS A 384 -30.62 10.67 -2.35
N LEU A 385 -29.38 10.21 -2.55
CA LEU A 385 -28.87 9.90 -3.89
C LEU A 385 -29.73 8.83 -4.57
N ASN A 386 -30.05 7.77 -3.82
CA ASN A 386 -30.90 6.69 -4.30
C ASN A 386 -32.31 7.16 -4.63
N GLY A 387 -32.95 7.95 -3.76
CA GLY A 387 -34.27 8.52 -4.05
C GLY A 387 -34.28 9.39 -5.31
N ARG A 388 -33.21 10.16 -5.54
CA ARG A 388 -33.07 10.98 -6.75
C ARG A 388 -32.83 10.14 -8.00
N LEU A 389 -31.99 9.12 -7.93
CA LEU A 389 -31.72 8.19 -9.04
C LEU A 389 -32.99 7.44 -9.44
N ASP A 390 -33.72 6.90 -8.48
CA ASP A 390 -34.98 6.18 -8.72
C ASP A 390 -35.99 7.11 -9.40
N GLN A 391 -36.20 8.33 -8.87
CA GLN A 391 -37.11 9.30 -9.48
C GLN A 391 -36.69 9.69 -10.90
N TYR A 392 -35.41 9.94 -11.14
CA TYR A 392 -34.89 10.30 -12.46
C TYR A 392 -35.13 9.19 -13.49
N ILE A 393 -34.90 7.93 -13.11
CA ILE A 393 -35.17 6.77 -13.96
C ILE A 393 -36.67 6.68 -14.28
N GLU A 394 -37.56 6.80 -13.28
CA GLU A 394 -39.01 6.79 -13.50
C GLU A 394 -39.45 7.88 -14.48
N ASP A 395 -38.89 9.08 -14.35
CA ASP A 395 -39.21 10.21 -15.22
C ASP A 395 -38.75 9.96 -16.65
N ILE A 396 -37.56 9.37 -16.87
CA ILE A 396 -37.12 8.98 -18.21
C ILE A 396 -38.05 7.92 -18.80
N LEU A 397 -38.38 6.87 -18.03
CA LEU A 397 -39.28 5.82 -18.49
C LEU A 397 -40.69 6.35 -18.80
N HIS A 398 -41.13 7.40 -18.12
CA HIS A 398 -42.37 8.09 -18.44
C HIS A 398 -42.27 8.82 -19.77
N VAL A 399 -41.22 9.61 -20.01
CA VAL A 399 -40.97 10.31 -21.29
C VAL A 399 -40.90 9.34 -22.47
N VAL A 400 -40.21 8.20 -22.30
CA VAL A 400 -40.14 7.15 -23.33
C VAL A 400 -41.52 6.59 -23.66
N ARG A 401 -42.38 6.38 -22.65
CA ARG A 401 -43.74 5.84 -22.84
C ARG A 401 -44.71 6.83 -23.48
N THR A 402 -44.60 8.11 -23.13
CA THR A 402 -45.53 9.14 -23.65
C THR A 402 -45.07 9.71 -24.99
N GLY A 403 -43.80 9.53 -25.36
CA GLY A 403 -43.20 10.14 -26.55
C GLY A 403 -43.06 11.66 -26.46
N ASP A 404 -43.38 12.25 -25.30
CA ASP A 404 -43.36 13.69 -25.09
C ASP A 404 -42.18 14.07 -24.19
N GLY A 405 -41.24 14.82 -24.75
CA GLY A 405 -40.24 15.53 -23.96
C GLY A 405 -38.77 15.16 -24.17
N GLY A 406 -38.39 14.44 -25.23
CA GLY A 406 -36.99 14.29 -25.63
C GLY A 406 -36.67 13.14 -26.57
N ASP A 407 -35.38 12.96 -26.88
CA ASP A 407 -34.84 11.93 -27.78
C ASP A 407 -34.75 10.56 -27.07
N GLN A 408 -35.31 9.51 -27.70
CA GLN A 408 -35.30 8.14 -27.15
C GLN A 408 -33.90 7.51 -27.09
N GLY A 409 -32.99 7.87 -27.99
CA GLY A 409 -31.59 7.46 -27.94
C GLY A 409 -30.87 8.08 -26.74
N LEU A 410 -31.10 9.36 -26.48
CA LEU A 410 -30.57 10.04 -25.28
C LEU A 410 -31.19 9.49 -23.99
N ALA A 411 -32.48 9.15 -24.01
CA ALA A 411 -33.15 8.49 -22.88
C ALA A 411 -32.43 7.19 -22.48
N ARG A 412 -32.00 6.39 -23.45
CA ARG A 412 -31.23 5.16 -23.20
C ARG A 412 -29.89 5.45 -22.54
N LEU A 413 -29.12 6.39 -23.09
CA LEU A 413 -27.82 6.78 -22.53
C LEU A 413 -27.94 7.23 -21.07
N TYR A 414 -28.90 8.11 -20.76
CA TYR A 414 -29.08 8.60 -19.40
C TYR A 414 -29.57 7.53 -18.41
N VAL A 415 -30.38 6.57 -18.86
CA VAL A 415 -30.78 5.44 -18.01
C VAL A 415 -29.60 4.50 -17.74
N ASP A 416 -28.78 4.21 -18.74
CA ASP A 416 -27.60 3.37 -18.57
C ASP A 416 -26.59 4.04 -17.59
N LEU A 417 -26.41 5.36 -17.69
CA LEU A 417 -25.62 6.13 -16.72
C LEU A 417 -26.21 6.09 -15.30
N ALA A 418 -27.50 6.36 -15.15
CA ALA A 418 -28.17 6.31 -13.84
C ALA A 418 -28.09 4.91 -13.22
N ALA A 419 -28.23 3.85 -14.02
CA ALA A 419 -28.01 2.47 -13.57
C ALA A 419 -26.56 2.22 -13.16
N GLY A 420 -25.58 2.73 -13.91
CA GLY A 420 -24.16 2.69 -13.52
C GLY A 420 -23.90 3.35 -12.17
N TYR A 421 -24.54 4.49 -11.89
CA TYR A 421 -24.43 5.15 -10.58
C TYR A 421 -25.09 4.36 -9.44
N ILE A 422 -26.18 3.64 -9.71
CA ILE A 422 -26.82 2.73 -8.75
C ILE A 422 -25.87 1.60 -8.32
N ALA A 423 -25.01 1.12 -9.22
CA ALA A 423 -24.06 0.06 -8.88
C ALA A 423 -23.12 0.47 -7.73
N TYR A 424 -22.72 1.74 -7.69
CA TYR A 424 -21.88 2.28 -6.61
C TYR A 424 -22.66 2.61 -5.33
N SER A 425 -23.91 3.09 -5.46
CA SER A 425 -24.71 3.50 -4.28
C SER A 425 -25.45 2.34 -3.59
N ARG A 426 -25.72 1.25 -4.33
CA ARG A 426 -26.41 0.04 -3.85
C ARG A 426 -25.58 -1.21 -4.14
N ASP A 427 -25.69 -1.72 -5.37
CA ASP A 427 -25.06 -2.95 -5.85
C ASP A 427 -25.31 -3.15 -7.36
N GLU A 428 -24.47 -3.97 -8.01
CA GLU A 428 -24.56 -4.25 -9.45
C GLU A 428 -25.87 -4.96 -9.85
N LYS A 429 -26.43 -5.82 -8.99
CA LYS A 429 -27.65 -6.56 -9.29
C LYS A 429 -28.86 -5.62 -9.39
N THR A 430 -28.93 -4.61 -8.53
CA THR A 430 -29.96 -3.57 -8.61
C THR A 430 -29.81 -2.74 -9.90
N ALA A 431 -28.58 -2.42 -10.30
CA ALA A 431 -28.31 -1.74 -11.57
C ALA A 431 -28.77 -2.56 -12.78
N GLU A 432 -28.49 -3.87 -12.80
CA GLU A 432 -28.95 -4.77 -13.87
C GLU A 432 -30.48 -4.84 -13.99
N ILE A 433 -31.19 -4.86 -12.86
CA ILE A 433 -32.67 -4.84 -12.84
C ILE A 433 -33.19 -3.56 -13.51
N VAL A 434 -32.58 -2.41 -13.21
CA VAL A 434 -32.93 -1.13 -13.85
C VAL A 434 -32.69 -1.18 -15.35
N ARG A 435 -31.52 -1.64 -15.81
CA ARG A 435 -31.20 -1.76 -17.25
C ARG A 435 -32.20 -2.66 -17.97
N ARG A 436 -32.56 -3.80 -17.38
CA ARG A 436 -33.56 -4.74 -17.93
C ARG A 436 -34.94 -4.11 -18.04
N ARG A 437 -35.38 -3.40 -17.00
CA ARG A 437 -36.68 -2.71 -16.98
C ARG A 437 -36.73 -1.62 -18.04
N ALA A 438 -35.65 -0.86 -18.20
CA ALA A 438 -35.56 0.18 -19.22
C ALA A 438 -35.57 -0.38 -20.64
N THR A 439 -34.83 -1.46 -20.88
CA THR A 439 -34.84 -2.17 -22.16
C THR A 439 -36.25 -2.63 -22.53
N ALA A 440 -36.99 -3.21 -21.58
CA ALA A 440 -38.36 -3.64 -21.81
C ALA A 440 -39.31 -2.47 -22.10
N ALA A 441 -39.19 -1.35 -21.37
CA ALA A 441 -40.01 -0.16 -21.59
C ALA A 441 -39.73 0.51 -22.94
N MET A 442 -38.46 0.56 -23.37
CA MET A 442 -38.07 1.11 -24.67
C MET A 442 -38.51 0.21 -25.82
N ALA A 443 -38.42 -1.11 -25.66
CA ALA A 443 -38.90 -2.07 -26.66
C ALA A 443 -40.43 -2.02 -26.84
N ALA A 444 -41.18 -1.66 -25.80
CA ALA A 444 -42.64 -1.51 -25.87
C ALA A 444 -43.10 -0.17 -26.47
N ALA A 445 -42.18 0.82 -26.57
CA ALA A 445 -42.45 2.15 -27.09
C ALA A 445 -41.93 2.38 -28.53
N ALA A 446 -41.16 1.41 -29.05
CA ALA A 446 -40.73 1.31 -30.45
C ALA A 446 -41.76 0.50 -31.25
#